data_AF-A0A3P7PE41-F1
#
_entry.id   AF-A0A3P7PE41-F1
#
_cell.length_a   1.000
_cell.length_b   1.000
_cell.length_c   1.000
_cell.angle_alpha   90.00
_cell.angle_beta   90.00
_cell.angle_gamma   90.00
#
_symmetry.space_group_name_H-M   'P 1'
#
loop_
_entity.id
_entity.type
_entity.pdbx_description
1 polymer ?
#
loop_
_entity_poly.entity_id
_entity_poly.type
_entity_poly.pdbx_seq_one_letter_code
_entity_poly.pdbx_strand_id
1 'polypeptide(L)' 'MDPCALYSPLDDLSSRVHEMMTAFEGKPHIANLGHGIYPDVEPEKVAAFVDLVHKFSTKPT' A
#
# COMPACT_ATOMS: atom_id res chain seq x y z
N MET A 1 -2.93 -2.74 5.69
CA MET A 1 -1.79 -1.94 6.19
C MET A 1 -2.28 -0.87 7.17
N ASP A 2 -1.55 -0.55 8.24
CA ASP A 2 -1.88 0.55 9.15
C ASP A 2 -1.80 1.92 8.41
N PRO A 3 -2.82 2.80 8.48
CA PRO A 3 -2.76 4.14 7.89
C PRO A 3 -1.54 4.96 8.31
N CYS A 4 -0.99 4.75 9.51
CA CYS A 4 0.21 5.43 9.99
C CYS A 4 1.42 5.20 9.07
N ALA A 5 1.44 4.11 8.29
CA ALA A 5 2.50 3.86 7.32
C ALA A 5 2.61 4.97 6.26
N LEU A 6 1.55 5.72 5.98
CA LEU A 6 1.54 6.80 5.00
C LEU A 6 2.41 8.00 5.42
N TYR A 7 2.73 8.16 6.71
CA TYR A 7 3.65 9.20 7.17
C TYR A 7 5.13 8.84 6.98
N SER A 8 5.44 7.59 6.65
CA SER A 8 6.83 7.14 6.50
C SER A 8 7.49 7.69 5.23
N PRO A 9 8.84 7.75 5.16
CA PRO A 9 9.57 7.99 3.93
C PRO A 9 9.11 7.07 2.79
N LEU A 10 9.25 7.51 1.54
CA LEU A 10 8.72 6.77 0.38
C LEU A 10 9.34 5.36 0.26
N ASP A 11 10.62 5.21 0.58
CA ASP A 11 11.31 3.92 0.53
C ASP A 11 10.77 2.92 1.58
N ASP A 12 10.44 3.43 2.78
CA ASP A 12 9.82 2.64 3.84
C ASP A 12 8.39 2.25 3.46
N LEU A 13 7.61 3.19 2.91
CA LEU A 13 6.27 2.92 2.40
C LEU A 13 6.31 1.86 1.30
N SER A 14 7.23 1.98 0.33
CA SER A 14 7.44 1.00 -0.73
C SER A 14 7.73 -0.39 -0.17
N SER A 15 8.62 -0.49 0.82
CA SER A 15 8.98 -1.76 1.45
C SER A 15 7.78 -2.41 2.16
N ARG A 16 7.00 -1.62 2.91
CA ARG A 16 5.80 -2.08 3.61
C ARG A 16 4.69 -2.53 2.65
N VAL A 17 4.48 -1.78 1.57
CA VAL A 17 3.50 -2.16 0.55
C VAL A 17 3.94 -3.45 -0.15
N HIS A 18 5.22 -3.57 -0.50
CA HIS A 18 5.75 -4.80 -1.09
C HIS A 18 5.54 -6.01 -0.18
N GLU A 19 5.91 -5.91 1.11
CA GLU A 19 5.68 -6.97 2.11
C GLU A 19 4.20 -7.36 2.22
N MET A 20 3.31 -6.37 2.29
CA MET A 20 1.87 -6.62 2.30
C MET A 20 1.43 -7.36 1.04
N MET A 21 1.84 -6.92 -0.15
CA MET A 21 1.43 -7.54 -1.42
C MET A 21 1.95 -8.97 -1.54
N THR A 22 3.20 -9.24 -1.18
CA THR A 22 3.77 -10.60 -1.16
C THR A 22 3.00 -11.53 -0.22
N ALA A 23 2.52 -11.05 0.93
CA ALA A 23 1.75 -11.86 1.87
C ALA A 23 0.40 -12.35 1.31
N PHE A 24 -0.15 -11.68 0.29
CA PHE A 24 -1.42 -12.04 -0.38
C PHE A 24 -1.22 -12.62 -1.79
N GLU A 25 0.02 -12.84 -2.21
CA GLU A 25 0.33 -13.40 -3.53
C GLU A 25 -0.33 -14.77 -3.74
N GLY A 26 -0.80 -15.02 -4.96
CA GLY A 26 -1.45 -16.29 -5.34
C GLY A 26 -2.89 -16.47 -4.84
N LYS A 27 -3.48 -15.48 -4.16
CA LYS A 27 -4.88 -15.50 -3.69
C LYS A 27 -5.65 -14.28 -4.21
N PRO A 28 -6.97 -14.38 -4.43
CA PRO A 28 -7.79 -13.20 -4.68
C PRO A 28 -7.71 -12.24 -3.50
N HIS A 29 -7.39 -10.97 -3.75
CA HIS A 29 -7.26 -9.95 -2.72
C HIS A 29 -7.66 -8.56 -3.25
N ILE A 30 -8.04 -7.69 -2.31
CA ILE A 30 -8.26 -6.26 -2.53
C ILE A 30 -7.32 -5.54 -1.56
N ALA A 31 -6.37 -4.79 -2.09
CA ALA A 31 -5.48 -3.99 -1.25
C ALA A 31 -6.25 -2.82 -0.64
N ASN A 32 -6.11 -2.63 0.67
CA ASN A 32 -6.70 -1.52 1.40
C ASN A 32 -5.92 -1.23 2.69
N LEU A 33 -6.19 -0.08 3.29
CA LEU A 33 -5.76 0.22 4.65
C LEU A 33 -6.62 -0.56 5.66
N GLY A 34 -6.07 -0.78 6.85
CA GLY A 34 -6.77 -1.46 7.95
C GLY A 34 -7.76 -0.55 8.69
N HIS A 35 -7.73 0.75 8.41
CA HIS A 35 -8.65 1.75 8.95
C HIS A 35 -8.75 2.96 7.99
N GLY A 36 -9.55 3.95 8.35
CA GLY A 36 -9.65 5.19 7.59
C GLY A 36 -8.34 5.97 7.54
N ILE A 37 -8.11 6.65 6.43
CA ILE A 37 -7.00 7.62 6.27
C ILE A 37 -7.24 8.76 7.26
N TYR A 38 -6.18 9.23 7.92
CA TYR A 38 -6.25 10.39 8.80
C TYR A 38 -6.32 11.71 8.00
N PRO A 39 -7.03 12.74 8.49
CA PRO A 39 -7.25 13.98 7.73
C PRO A 39 -6.00 14.77 7.36
N ASP A 40 -4.89 14.55 8.06
CA ASP A 40 -3.60 15.24 7.92
C ASP A 40 -2.58 14.46 7.08
N VAL A 41 -2.99 13.34 6.47
CA VAL A 41 -2.14 12.62 5.51
C VAL A 41 -2.08 13.40 4.20
N GLU A 42 -0.86 13.66 3.73
CA GLU A 42 -0.61 14.29 2.42
C GLU A 42 -1.19 13.42 1.28
N PRO A 43 -2.01 13.99 0.37
CA PRO A 43 -2.61 13.25 -0.74
C PRO A 43 -1.59 12.50 -1.61
N GLU A 44 -0.37 13.03 -1.76
CA GLU A 44 0.72 12.42 -2.50
C GLU A 44 1.15 11.08 -1.90
N LYS A 45 1.05 10.91 -0.58
CA LYS A 45 1.33 9.63 0.09
C LYS A 45 0.26 8.58 -0.24
N VAL A 46 -0.99 9.01 -0.33
CA VAL A 46 -2.10 8.15 -0.75
C VAL A 46 -1.93 7.73 -2.20
N ALA A 47 -1.58 8.67 -3.09
CA ALA A 47 -1.28 8.38 -4.49
C ALA A 47 -0.11 7.39 -4.62
N ALA A 48 0.99 7.63 -3.90
CA ALA A 48 2.13 6.73 -3.87
C ALA A 48 1.76 5.31 -3.40
N PHE A 49 0.91 5.18 -2.37
CA PHE A 49 0.41 3.88 -1.94
C PHE A 49 -0.33 3.13 -3.07
N VAL A 50 -1.24 3.81 -3.77
CA VAL A 50 -1.99 3.22 -4.89
C VAL A 50 -1.06 2.83 -6.04
N ASP A 51 -0.11 3.69 -6.40
CA ASP A 51 0.87 3.41 -7.45
C ASP A 51 1.75 2.21 -7.11
N LEU A 52 2.19 2.09 -5.85
CA LEU A 52 2.98 0.96 -5.36
C LEU A 52 2.16 -0.34 -5.38
N VAL A 53 0.89 -0.31 -4.98
CA VAL A 53 -0.01 -1.47 -5.08
C VAL A 53 -0.09 -1.93 -6.54
N HIS A 54 -0.39 -1.04 -7.48
CA HIS A 54 -0.45 -1.40 -8.91
C HIS A 54 0.89 -1.90 -9.46
N LYS A 55 2.00 -1.31 -9.02
CA LYS A 55 3.35 -1.73 -9.42
C LYS A 55 3.67 -3.15 -8.98
N PHE A 56 3.25 -3.54 -7.77
CA PHE A 56 3.53 -4.87 -7.21
C PHE A 56 2.44 -5.91 -7.48
N SER A 57 1.27 -5.51 -7.96
CA SER A 57 0.26 -6.45 -8.44
C SER A 57 0.75 -7.17 -9.69
N THR A 58 0.85 -8.49 -9.60
CA THR A 58 1.05 -9.34 -10.78
C THR A 58 -0.26 -9.47 -11.54
N LYS A 59 -0.20 -9.55 -12.88
CA LYS A 59 -1.41 -9.87 -13.66
C LYS A 59 -1.89 -11.26 -13.24
N PRO A 60 -3.20 -11.46 -13.02
CA PRO A 60 -3.73 -12.80 -12.79
C PRO A 60 -3.36 -13.68 -14.00
N THR A 61 -2.65 -14.78 -13.73
CA THR A 61 -2.42 -15.86 -14.69
C THR A 61 -3.66 -16.73 -14.83
#